data_AF-A0A9E5AR63-F1
#
_entry.id   AF-A0A9E5AR63-F1
#
_cell.length_a   1.000
_cell.length_b   1.000
_cell.length_c   1.000
_cell.angle_alpha   90.00
_cell.angle_beta   90.00
_cell.angle_gamma   90.00
#
_symmetry.space_group_name_H-M   'P 1'
#
loop_
_entity.id
_entity.type
_entity.pdbx_description
1 polymer ?
#
loop_
_entity_poly.entity_id
_entity_poly.type
_entity_poly.pdbx_seq_one_letter_code
_entity_poly.pdbx_strand_id
1 'polypeptide(L)' 'MQLTLRVVRGCVAQKGFRVRPVTRVTTLLDPERYPDGEILRAYVRRWRLEMCLDDLK' A
#
# COMPACT_ATOMS: atom_id res chain seq x y z
N MET A 1 0.58 -21.99 16.39
CA MET A 1 1.18 -20.65 16.21
C MET A 1 0.09 -19.67 15.83
N GLN A 2 0.12 -18.45 16.36
CA GLN A 2 -0.85 -17.39 16.08
C GLN A 2 -0.09 -16.16 15.55
N LEU A 3 -0.63 -15.48 14.54
CA LEU A 3 -0.01 -14.29 13.93
C LEU A 3 -0.99 -13.13 13.96
N THR A 4 -0.56 -12.02 14.58
CA THR A 4 -1.37 -10.79 14.66
C THR A 4 -1.08 -9.91 13.45
N LEU A 5 -2.14 -9.46 12.78
CA LEU A 5 -2.06 -8.63 11.59
C LEU A 5 -2.97 -7.42 11.73
N ARG A 6 -2.56 -6.32 11.10
CA ARG A 6 -3.35 -5.10 10.95
C ARG A 6 -3.80 -4.96 9.51
N VAL A 7 -5.03 -4.53 9.33
CA VAL A 7 -5.63 -4.26 8.02
C VAL A 7 -5.74 -2.75 7.86
N VAL A 8 -5.05 -2.21 6.86
CA VAL A 8 -5.10 -0.81 6.47
C VAL A 8 -5.88 -0.71 5.16
N ARG A 9 -6.98 0.03 5.15
CA ARG A 9 -7.83 0.24 3.96
C ARG A 9 -7.73 1.70 3.54
N GLY A 10 -7.65 1.93 2.24
CA GLY A 10 -7.66 3.29 1.71
C GLY A 10 -7.81 3.32 0.21
N CYS A 11 -7.81 4.54 -0.32
CA CYS A 11 -7.87 4.76 -1.76
C CYS A 11 -6.53 5.30 -2.24
N VAL A 12 -6.01 4.71 -3.30
CA VAL A 12 -4.81 5.20 -3.99
C VAL A 12 -5.27 6.01 -5.18
N ALA A 13 -4.95 7.31 -5.16
CA ALA A 13 -5.08 8.19 -6.30
C ALA A 13 -3.69 8.46 -6.89
N GLN A 14 -3.53 8.16 -8.18
CA GLN A 14 -2.33 8.51 -8.93
C GLN A 14 -2.75 9.37 -10.13
N LYS A 15 -2.04 10.48 -10.34
CA LYS A 15 -2.30 11.37 -11.49
C LYS A 15 -2.22 10.58 -12.79
N GLY A 16 -3.28 10.63 -13.60
CA GLY A 16 -3.41 9.86 -14.85
C GLY A 16 -4.05 8.48 -14.72
N PHE A 17 -4.34 8.01 -13.49
CA PHE A 17 -4.98 6.72 -13.25
C PHE A 17 -6.28 6.87 -12.45
N ARG A 18 -7.22 5.95 -12.68
CA ARG A 18 -8.45 5.86 -11.87
C ARG A 18 -8.09 5.54 -10.42
N VAL A 19 -8.70 6.26 -9.48
CA VAL A 19 -8.58 5.97 -8.03
C VAL A 19 -9.02 4.54 -7.77
N ARG A 20 -8.19 3.76 -7.07
CA ARG A 20 -8.49 2.36 -6.72
C ARG A 20 -8.54 2.18 -5.21
N PRO A 21 -9.56 1.48 -4.68
CA PRO A 21 -9.54 1.03 -3.31
C PRO A 21 -8.44 -0.04 -3.15
N VAL A 22 -7.67 0.06 -2.09
CA VAL A 22 -6.62 -0.89 -1.73
C VAL A 22 -6.78 -1.34 -0.29
N THR A 23 -6.50 -2.61 -0.04
CA THR A 23 -6.43 -3.18 1.31
C THR A 23 -5.04 -3.74 1.49
N ARG A 24 -4.31 -3.21 2.47
CA ARG A 24 -2.97 -3.64 2.83
C ARG A 24 -3.03 -4.38 4.16
N VAL A 25 -2.53 -5.61 4.17
CA VAL A 25 -2.33 -6.38 5.40
C VAL A 25 -0.88 -6.26 5.81
N THR A 26 -0.62 -5.98 7.09
CA THR A 26 0.72 -5.70 7.60
C THR A 26 0.90 -6.27 9.01
N THR A 27 2.13 -6.65 9.35
CA THR A 27 2.55 -6.98 10.73
C THR A 27 2.99 -5.74 11.51
N LEU A 28 2.95 -4.56 10.90
CA LEU A 28 3.18 -3.28 11.57
C LEU A 28 1.93 -2.90 12.37
N LEU A 29 1.90 -3.29 13.64
CA LEU A 29 0.74 -3.14 14.51
C LEU A 29 0.59 -1.73 15.08
N ASP A 30 1.69 -0.97 15.18
CA ASP A 30 1.71 0.34 15.82
C ASP A 30 1.23 1.47 14.88
N PRO A 31 0.08 2.11 15.15
CA PRO A 31 -0.47 3.14 14.27
C PRO A 31 0.20 4.52 14.42
N GLU A 32 0.82 4.81 15.57
CA GLU A 32 1.52 6.08 15.81
C GLU A 32 2.86 6.11 15.08
N ARG A 33 3.59 4.99 15.12
CA ARG A 33 4.86 4.79 14.43
C ARG A 33 4.68 4.46 12.95
N TYR A 34 3.58 3.81 12.58
CA TYR A 34 3.26 3.45 11.21
C TYR A 34 1.83 3.89 10.85
N PRO A 35 1.64 5.18 10.52
CA PRO A 35 0.34 5.71 10.17
C PRO A 35 -0.15 5.13 8.83
N ASP A 36 -1.47 4.97 8.71
CA ASP A 36 -2.14 4.35 7.56
C ASP A 36 -1.72 4.97 6.23
N GLY A 37 -1.67 6.31 6.18
CA GLY A 37 -1.30 7.05 4.98
C GLY A 37 0.12 6.75 4.51
N GLU A 38 1.05 6.50 5.42
CA GLU A 38 2.44 6.21 5.08
C GLU A 38 2.61 4.78 4.60
N ILE A 39 1.90 3.83 5.22
CA ILE A 39 1.80 2.43 4.75
C ILE A 39 1.21 2.38 3.34
N LEU A 40 0.12 3.12 3.10
CA LEU A 40 -0.49 3.22 1.79
C LEU A 40 0.45 3.86 0.77
N ARG A 41 1.12 4.98 1.10
CA ARG A 41 2.12 5.62 0.21
C ARG A 41 3.27 4.69 -0.12
N ALA A 42 3.77 3.92 0.84
CA ALA A 42 4.80 2.90 0.61
C ALA A 42 4.31 1.82 -0.36
N TYR A 43 3.06 1.37 -0.22
CA TYR A 43 2.43 0.45 -1.17
C TYR A 43 2.35 1.04 -2.60
N VAL A 44 1.95 2.31 -2.74
CA VAL A 44 1.90 3.00 -4.04
C VAL A 44 3.28 3.07 -4.69
N ARG A 45 4.32 3.44 -3.93
CA ARG A 45 5.70 3.51 -4.44
C ARG A 45 6.16 2.16 -4.99
N ARG A 46 5.87 1.07 -4.26
CA ARG A 46 6.18 -0.30 -4.71
C ARG A 46 5.41 -0.67 -5.98
N TRP A 47 4.12 -0.38 -6.03
CA TRP A 47 3.31 -0.66 -7.21
C TRP A 47 3.79 0.11 -8.46
N ARG A 48 4.23 1.37 -8.29
CA ARG A 48 4.82 2.14 -9.40
C ARG A 48 6.08 1.49 -9.95
N LEU A 49 6.95 0.97 -9.08
CA LEU A 49 8.14 0.20 -9.50
C LEU A 49 7.75 -1.04 -10.30
N GLU A 50 6.76 -1.81 -9.82
CA GLU A 50 6.25 -2.99 -10.55
C GLU A 50 5.69 -2.63 -11.93
N MET A 51 4.97 -1.51 -12.05
CA MET A 51 4.43 -1.05 -13.34
C MET A 51 5.52 -0.56 -14.31
N CYS A 52 6.55 0.13 -13.81
CA CYS A 52 7.70 0.53 -14.65
C CYS A 52 8.52 -0.67 -15.14
N LEU A 53 8.54 -1.77 -14.37
CA LEU A 53 9.17 -3.01 -14.80
C LEU A 53 8.31 -3.79 -15.79
N ASP A 54 6.97 -3.75 -15.65
CA ASP A 54 6.06 -4.40 -16.60
C ASP A 54 6.08 -3.76 -17.99
N ASP A 55 6.36 -2.45 -18.07
CA ASP A 55 6.53 -1.69 -19.32
C ASP A 55 7.81 -2.06 -20.09
N LEU A 56 8.75 -2.77 -19.45
CA LEU A 56 10.02 -3.20 -20.05
C LEU A 56 9.92 -4.60 -20.72
N LYS A 57 8.78 -4.90 -21.36
CA LYS A 57 8.60 -6.10 -22.19
C LYS A 57 9.08 -5.87 -23.61
#